data_AF-A0A7V2F3F5-F1
#
_entry.id   AF-A0A7V2F3F5-F1
#
_cell.length_a   1.000
_cell.length_b   1.000
_cell.length_c   1.000
_cell.angle_alpha   90.00
_cell.angle_beta   90.00
_cell.angle_gamma   90.00
#
_symmetry.space_group_name_H-M   'P 1'
#
loop_
_entity.id
_entity.type
_entity.pdbx_description
1 polymer ?
#
loop_
_entity_poly.entity_id
_entity_poly.type
_entity_poly.pdbx_seq_one_letter_code
_entity_poly.pdbx_strand_id
1 'polypeptide(L)' 'MAKAKKSVPVIYEGEEPLIQPIDLDGFREWNRKKTKRLVDKRMTEEEAVERFVENGDYIGFELYGTVRC' A
#
# COMPACT_ATOMS: atom_id res chain seq x y z
N MET A 1 -11.15 37.01 -21.89
CA MET A 1 -11.39 36.76 -20.46
C MET A 1 -11.19 35.28 -20.18
N ALA A 2 -10.19 34.90 -19.38
CA ALA A 2 -9.93 33.49 -19.06
C ALA A 2 -11.05 32.93 -18.17
N LYS A 3 -11.58 31.75 -18.49
CA LYS A 3 -12.62 31.09 -17.67
C LYS A 3 -12.01 30.69 -16.31
N ALA A 4 -12.70 31.02 -15.22
CA ALA A 4 -12.33 30.59 -13.88
C ALA A 4 -12.34 29.05 -13.79
N LYS A 5 -11.27 28.47 -13.23
CA LYS A 5 -11.13 27.02 -13.00
C LYS A 5 -12.14 26.61 -11.92
N LYS A 6 -13.09 25.74 -12.26
CA LYS A 6 -13.98 25.13 -11.28
C LYS A 6 -13.18 24.16 -10.40
N SER A 7 -13.35 24.21 -9.08
CA SER A 7 -12.77 23.27 -8.12
C SER A 7 -13.83 22.75 -7.14
N VAL A 8 -13.55 21.60 -6.53
CA VAL A 8 -14.37 21.01 -5.47
C VAL A 8 -13.86 21.54 -4.12
N PRO A 9 -14.74 21.95 -3.18
CA PRO A 9 -14.32 22.38 -1.86
C PRO A 9 -13.80 21.20 -1.01
N VAL A 10 -12.72 21.40 -0.28
CA VAL A 10 -12.28 20.50 0.79
C VAL A 10 -13.28 20.63 1.94
N ILE A 11 -13.87 19.52 2.38
CA ILE A 11 -14.87 19.51 3.45
C ILE A 11 -14.22 19.32 4.83
N TYR A 12 -13.19 18.47 4.92
CA TYR A 12 -12.43 18.22 6.14
C TYR A 12 -10.97 17.93 5.80
N GLU A 13 -10.07 18.36 6.70
CA GLU A 13 -8.64 18.07 6.67
C GLU A 13 -8.17 17.75 8.09
N GLY A 14 -7.06 17.03 8.21
CA GLY A 14 -6.46 16.68 9.49
C GLY A 14 -5.01 16.23 9.30
N GLU A 15 -4.21 16.40 10.34
CA GLU A 15 -2.82 15.94 10.40
C GLU A 15 -2.69 14.94 11.55
N GLU A 16 -2.29 13.71 11.25
CA GLU A 16 -2.04 12.67 12.24
C GLU A 16 -0.74 11.92 11.89
N PRO A 17 -0.09 11.25 12.86
CA PRO A 17 1.05 10.40 12.57
C PRO A 17 0.72 9.35 11.52
N LEU A 18 1.68 9.06 10.64
CA LEU A 18 1.55 7.95 9.69
C LEU A 18 1.43 6.64 10.46
N ILE A 19 0.45 5.81 10.07
CA ILE A 19 0.28 4.43 10.58
C ILE A 19 1.58 3.62 10.47
N GLN A 20 2.36 3.87 9.42
CA GLN A 20 3.70 3.34 9.23
C GLN A 20 4.67 4.51 8.97
N PRO A 21 5.57 4.81 9.92
CA PRO A 21 6.62 5.81 9.71
C PRO A 21 7.55 5.42 8.56
N ILE A 22 8.12 6.43 7.90
CA ILE A 22 9.05 6.22 6.79
C ILE A 22 10.42 5.80 7.34
N ASP A 23 10.79 4.53 7.14
CA ASP A 23 12.14 4.02 7.38
C ASP A 23 12.81 3.61 6.06
N LEU A 24 13.56 4.54 5.47
CA LEU A 24 14.24 4.32 4.19
C LEU A 24 15.39 3.33 4.31
N ASP A 25 16.09 3.31 5.44
CA ASP A 25 17.29 2.48 5.59
C ASP A 25 16.93 1.03 5.89
N GLY A 26 15.93 0.80 6.75
CA GLY A 26 15.35 -0.53 6.95
C GLY A 26 14.74 -1.09 5.67
N PHE A 27 14.02 -0.27 4.90
CA PHE A 27 13.50 -0.68 3.58
C PHE A 27 14.62 -1.08 2.61
N ARG A 28 15.69 -0.29 2.54
CA ARG A 28 16.86 -0.59 1.69
C ARG A 28 17.54 -1.88 2.13
N GLU A 29 17.73 -2.09 3.43
CA GLU A 29 18.34 -3.30 3.96
C GLU A 29 17.51 -4.54 3.64
N TRP A 30 16.20 -4.49 3.89
CA TRP A 30 15.29 -5.59 3.56
C TRP A 30 15.31 -5.92 2.06
N ASN A 31 15.29 -4.89 1.21
CA ASN A 31 15.37 -5.09 -0.23
C ASN A 31 16.70 -5.73 -0.66
N ARG A 32 17.82 -5.47 0.02
CA ARG A 32 19.11 -6.13 -0.27
C ARG A 32 19.05 -7.64 0.02
N LYS A 33 18.29 -8.07 1.03
CA LYS A 33 18.13 -9.50 1.41
C LYS A 33 17.28 -10.31 0.44
N LYS A 34 16.42 -9.67 -0.36
CA LYS A 34 15.54 -10.36 -1.31
C LYS A 34 16.31 -11.00 -2.47
N THR A 35 15.88 -12.20 -2.87
CA THR A 35 16.34 -12.85 -4.10
C THR A 35 16.14 -11.95 -5.32
N LYS A 36 17.16 -11.88 -6.18
CA LYS A 36 17.15 -11.14 -7.45
C LYS A 36 16.80 -12.02 -8.65
N ARG A 37 16.57 -13.31 -8.40
CA ARG A 37 16.19 -14.28 -9.43
C ARG A 37 14.72 -14.15 -9.77
N LEU A 38 14.37 -14.50 -11.01
CA LEU A 38 12.99 -14.74 -11.40
C LEU A 38 12.57 -16.10 -10.82
N VAL A 39 11.67 -16.05 -9.86
CA VAL A 39 11.08 -17.23 -9.22
C VAL A 39 9.57 -17.07 -9.24
N ASP A 40 8.85 -18.19 -9.31
CA ASP A 40 7.40 -18.16 -9.13
C ASP A 40 7.09 -17.68 -7.71
N LYS A 41 6.16 -16.73 -7.60
CA LYS A 41 5.71 -16.11 -6.35
C LYS A 41 4.25 -16.39 -6.05
N ARG A 42 3.57 -17.18 -6.88
CA ARG A 42 2.19 -17.60 -6.63
C ARG A 42 2.12 -18.50 -5.40
N MET A 43 1.01 -18.40 -4.70
CA MET A 43 0.63 -19.23 -3.55
C MET A 43 -0.90 -19.20 -3.45
N THR A 44 -1.49 -20.09 -2.66
CA THR A 44 -2.93 -20.00 -2.36
C THR A 44 -3.23 -18.82 -1.44
N GLU A 45 -4.51 -18.48 -1.29
CA GLU A 45 -4.93 -17.43 -0.34
C GLU A 45 -4.53 -17.81 1.09
N GLU A 46 -4.79 -19.07 1.48
CA GLU A 46 -4.52 -19.57 2.82
C GLU A 46 -3.03 -19.48 3.15
N GLU A 47 -2.17 -19.87 2.20
CA GLU A 47 -0.71 -19.75 2.34
C GLU A 47 -0.27 -18.28 2.48
N ALA A 48 -0.93 -17.35 1.78
CA ALA A 48 -0.60 -15.93 1.89
C ALA A 48 -1.00 -15.35 3.25
N VAL A 49 -2.19 -15.71 3.76
CA VAL A 49 -2.68 -15.27 5.07
C VAL A 49 -1.75 -15.80 6.17
N GLU A 50 -1.45 -17.11 6.16
CA GLU A 50 -0.59 -17.72 7.18
C GLU A 50 0.82 -17.11 7.22
N ARG A 51 1.36 -16.73 6.06
CA ARG A 51 2.75 -16.26 5.96
C ARG A 51 2.93 -14.76 6.21
N PHE A 52 1.89 -13.95 5.99
CA PHE A 52 2.05 -12.49 5.90
C PHE A 52 1.06 -11.68 6.72
N VAL A 53 0.10 -12.30 7.39
CA VAL A 53 -0.90 -11.58 8.20
C VAL A 53 -0.78 -11.98 9.65
N GLU A 54 -0.58 -10.97 10.51
CA GLU A 54 -0.52 -11.13 11.95
C GLU A 54 -1.68 -10.40 12.63
N ASN A 55 -1.99 -10.79 13.88
CA ASN A 55 -3.00 -10.13 14.67
C ASN A 55 -2.60 -8.67 14.92
N GLY A 56 -3.46 -7.73 14.50
CA GLY A 56 -3.21 -6.29 14.62
C GLY A 56 -2.71 -5.63 13.34
N ASP A 57 -2.46 -6.41 12.27
CA ASP A 57 -2.17 -5.84 10.97
C ASP A 57 -3.39 -5.12 10.37
N TYR A 58 -3.09 -4.07 9.62
CA TYR A 58 -4.08 -3.37 8.81
C TYR A 58 -4.00 -3.88 7.37
N ILE A 59 -5.13 -4.37 6.84
CA ILE A 59 -5.22 -4.87 5.47
C ILE A 59 -5.70 -3.76 4.55
N GLY A 60 -4.83 -3.32 3.65
CA GLY A 60 -5.18 -2.39 2.58
C GLY A 60 -5.68 -3.12 1.35
N PHE A 61 -6.88 -2.76 0.88
CA PHE A 61 -7.36 -3.15 -0.44
C PHE A 61 -7.27 -1.93 -1.35
N GLU A 62 -6.37 -1.96 -2.33
CA GLU A 62 -6.29 -0.89 -3.32
C GLU A 62 -7.49 -0.93 -4.27
N LEU A 63 -8.10 0.22 -4.53
CA LEU A 63 -9.24 0.39 -5.46
C LEU A 63 -8.81 0.77 -6.88
N TYR A 64 -7.51 0.77 -7.17
CA TYR A 64 -7.01 1.12 -8.50
C TYR A 64 -6.92 -0.10 -9.42
N GLY A 65 -8.04 -0.39 -10.08
CA GLY A 65 -8.08 -1.25 -11.27
C GLY A 65 -9.26 -2.21 -11.29
N THR A 66 -10.42 -1.74 -11.75
CA THR A 66 -11.47 -2.59 -12.39
C THR A 66 -11.69 -3.96 -11.73
N VAL A 67 -12.12 -4.00 -10.47
CA VAL A 67 -12.60 -5.25 -9.89
C VAL A 67 -14.03 -5.49 -10.41
N ARG A 68 -14.15 -6.40 -11.38
CA ARG A 68 -15.40 -7.12 -11.62
C ARG A 68 -15.43 -8.29 -10.65
N CYS A 69 -16.36 -8.25 -9.72
CA CYS A 69 -16.86 -9.44 -9.03
C CYS A 69 -17.47 -10.42 -10.05
#